data_AF-A0AAU7KB10-F1
#
_entry.id   AF-A0AAU7KB10-F1
#
_cell.length_a   1.000
_cell.length_b   1.000
_cell.length_c   1.000
_cell.angle_alpha   90.00
_cell.angle_beta   90.00
_cell.angle_gamma   90.00
#
_symmetry.space_group_name_H-M   'P 1'
#
loop_
_entity.id
_entity.type
_entity.pdbx_description
1 polymer ?
#
loop_
_entity_poly.entity_id
_entity_poly.type
_entity_poly.pdbx_seq_one_letter_code
_entity_poly.pdbx_strand_id
1 'polypeptide(L)'
;MAHLKFNPRTLILLLMILAITAFRLLVTFNSDELQFANFSSIGAVALFGGAYFKDHLKAFAFPILSLFLSDFILSITIFSKYSNGFLYEGWYWTYIAFALMVLIGRVLLKDINVVNLLASTLSIVLIHWLVTDLGVWINNPAYTQDLAGYWNCLVKAIPFEIRFLEGTVIYGALLFGAFEILKVKYPVLKLQTQGL
;
A
#
# COMPACT_ATOMS: atom_id res chain seq x y z
N MET A 1 -22.34 27.82 2.87
CA MET A 1 -21.31 27.25 3.77
C MET A 1 -21.53 25.75 3.83
N ALA A 2 -20.60 24.95 3.30
CA ALA A 2 -20.74 23.49 3.32
C ALA A 2 -20.57 23.01 4.78
N HIS A 3 -21.64 22.50 5.39
CA HIS A 3 -21.56 21.81 6.67
C HIS A 3 -20.69 20.57 6.50
N LEU A 4 -19.44 20.63 6.97
CA LEU A 4 -18.59 19.45 7.11
C LEU A 4 -19.26 18.49 8.10
N LYS A 5 -19.98 17.50 7.58
CA LYS A 5 -20.54 16.40 8.39
C LYS A 5 -19.37 15.58 8.92
N PHE A 6 -19.06 15.75 10.20
CA PHE A 6 -18.03 14.99 10.90
C PHE A 6 -18.32 13.48 10.80
N ASN A 7 -17.35 12.72 10.31
CA ASN A 7 -17.46 11.26 10.15
C ASN A 7 -16.33 10.58 10.95
N PRO A 8 -16.59 10.15 12.19
CA PRO A 8 -15.55 9.63 13.09
C PRO A 8 -14.88 8.37 12.53
N ARG A 9 -15.64 7.52 11.83
CA ARG A 9 -15.09 6.33 11.15
C ARG A 9 -14.02 6.72 10.13
N THR A 10 -14.35 7.64 9.23
CA THR A 10 -13.42 8.10 8.18
C THR A 10 -12.15 8.70 8.79
N LEU A 11 -12.31 9.49 9.86
CA LEU A 11 -11.18 10.07 10.58
C LEU A 11 -10.29 9.00 11.20
N ILE A 12 -10.84 8.01 11.90
CA ILE A 12 -10.05 6.93 12.51
C ILE A 12 -9.30 6.11 11.44
N LEU A 13 -9.96 5.75 10.34
CA LEU A 13 -9.32 5.04 9.24
C LEU A 13 -8.12 5.83 8.68
N LEU A 14 -8.30 7.14 8.47
CA LEU A 14 -7.22 8.02 8.00
C LEU A 14 -6.08 8.10 9.02
N LEU A 15 -6.39 8.29 10.31
CA LEU A 15 -5.38 8.34 11.37
C LEU A 15 -4.59 7.04 11.47
N MET A 16 -5.22 5.88 11.29
CA MET A 16 -4.52 4.59 11.27
C MET A 16 -3.57 4.47 10.07
N ILE A 17 -4.00 4.91 8.89
CA ILE A 17 -3.15 4.96 7.68
C ILE A 17 -1.96 5.90 7.89
N LEU A 18 -2.20 7.10 8.44
CA LEU A 18 -1.13 8.06 8.70
C LEU A 18 -0.17 7.55 9.78
N ALA A 19 -0.67 6.91 10.84
CA ALA A 19 0.16 6.35 11.89
C ALA A 19 1.09 5.25 11.37
N ILE A 20 0.58 4.31 10.56
CA ILE A 20 1.42 3.24 10.00
C ILE A 20 2.38 3.75 8.92
N THR A 21 2.01 4.80 8.20
CA THR A 21 2.88 5.45 7.21
C THR A 21 3.99 6.25 7.91
N ALA A 22 3.68 6.93 9.01
CA ALA A 22 4.69 7.58 9.85
C ALA A 22 5.63 6.55 10.47
N PHE A 23 5.10 5.40 10.92
CA PHE A 23 5.94 4.30 11.42
C PHE A 23 6.86 3.75 10.34
N ARG A 24 6.37 3.57 9.09
CA ARG A 24 7.22 3.24 7.93
C ARG A 24 8.39 4.22 7.82
N LEU A 25 8.12 5.53 7.83
CA LEU A 25 9.16 6.55 7.76
C LEU A 25 10.18 6.39 8.90
N LEU A 26 9.71 6.28 10.14
CA LEU A 26 10.57 6.10 11.31
C LEU A 26 11.48 4.88 11.17
N VAL A 27 10.95 3.73 10.75
CA VAL A 27 11.76 2.53 10.52
C VAL A 27 12.81 2.78 9.45
N THR A 28 12.43 3.37 8.31
CA THR A 28 13.37 3.70 7.23
C THR A 28 14.45 4.69 7.65
N PHE A 29 14.12 5.68 8.50
CA PHE A 29 15.11 6.63 9.03
C PHE A 29 16.14 6.01 9.98
N ASN A 30 15.78 4.91 10.64
CA ASN A 30 16.61 4.27 11.67
C ASN A 30 17.22 2.94 11.19
N SER A 31 17.10 2.60 9.91
CA SER A 31 17.57 1.32 9.38
C SER A 31 18.49 1.52 8.18
N ASP A 32 19.41 0.56 7.97
CA ASP A 32 20.22 0.54 6.75
C ASP A 32 19.34 0.37 5.51
N GLU A 33 19.55 1.24 4.52
CA GLU A 33 18.75 1.35 3.29
C GLU A 33 18.46 0.00 2.60
N LEU A 34 19.45 -0.90 2.60
CA LEU A 34 19.39 -2.20 1.93
C LEU A 34 18.76 -3.33 2.78
N GLN A 35 18.86 -3.24 4.10
CA GLN A 35 18.39 -4.33 4.98
C GLN A 35 16.86 -4.46 4.96
N PHE A 36 16.15 -3.33 4.82
CA PHE A 36 14.68 -3.29 4.83
C PHE A 36 14.06 -2.91 3.47
N ALA A 37 14.82 -3.02 2.38
CA ALA A 37 14.28 -2.83 1.04
C ALA A 37 13.02 -3.70 0.84
N ASN A 38 11.92 -3.05 0.43
CA ASN A 38 10.58 -3.60 0.24
C ASN A 38 9.84 -4.20 1.45
N PHE A 39 10.42 -4.17 2.66
CA PHE A 39 9.64 -4.42 3.88
C PHE A 39 8.83 -3.17 4.23
N SER A 40 7.57 -3.12 3.80
CA SER A 40 6.78 -1.88 3.84
C SER A 40 5.32 -2.11 4.21
N SER A 41 4.70 -1.10 4.82
CA SER A 41 3.28 -1.08 5.18
C SER A 41 2.35 -0.78 4.01
N ILE A 42 2.89 -0.45 2.83
CA ILE A 42 2.11 0.06 1.69
C ILE A 42 1.07 -0.96 1.18
N GLY A 43 1.41 -2.26 1.12
CA GLY A 43 0.45 -3.30 0.71
C GLY A 43 -0.75 -3.39 1.65
N ALA A 44 -0.48 -3.35 2.96
CA ALA A 44 -1.52 -3.34 3.98
C ALA A 44 -2.40 -2.07 3.90
N VAL A 45 -1.79 -0.90 3.70
CA VAL A 45 -2.53 0.37 3.53
C VAL A 45 -3.42 0.35 2.30
N ALA A 46 -2.96 -0.22 1.18
CA ALA A 46 -3.75 -0.36 -0.04
C ALA A 46 -5.00 -1.23 0.19
N LEU A 47 -4.82 -2.43 0.75
CA LEU A 47 -5.95 -3.32 1.08
C LEU A 47 -6.91 -2.70 2.09
N PHE A 48 -6.37 -2.10 3.16
CA PHE A 48 -7.16 -1.48 4.22
C PHE A 48 -8.00 -0.31 3.69
N GLY A 49 -7.41 0.53 2.84
CA GLY A 49 -8.11 1.62 2.18
C GLY A 49 -9.21 1.13 1.24
N GLY A 50 -8.92 0.11 0.43
CA GLY A 50 -9.91 -0.53 -0.46
C GLY A 50 -11.08 -1.14 0.31
N ALA A 51 -10.81 -1.78 1.45
CA ALA A 51 -11.81 -2.52 2.23
C ALA A 51 -12.76 -1.61 3.04
N TYR A 52 -12.27 -0.57 3.70
CA TYR A 52 -13.05 0.11 4.75
C TYR A 52 -13.66 1.47 4.36
N PHE A 53 -13.17 2.15 3.34
CA PHE A 53 -13.76 3.41 2.89
C PHE A 53 -14.97 3.17 1.98
N LYS A 54 -16.14 3.68 2.41
CA LYS A 54 -17.39 3.61 1.63
C LYS A 54 -17.30 4.40 0.32
N ASP A 55 -16.70 5.59 0.39
CA ASP A 55 -16.61 6.50 -0.76
C ASP A 55 -15.49 6.08 -1.73
N HIS A 56 -15.77 6.18 -3.04
CA HIS A 56 -14.82 5.72 -4.04
C HIS A 56 -13.53 6.53 -4.03
N LEU A 57 -13.66 7.86 -3.99
CA LEU A 57 -12.53 8.77 -4.02
C LEU A 57 -11.65 8.61 -2.78
N LYS A 58 -12.23 8.54 -1.57
CA LYS A 58 -11.46 8.40 -0.32
C LYS A 58 -10.63 7.12 -0.24
N ALA A 59 -11.18 6.01 -0.74
CA ALA A 59 -10.47 4.72 -0.72
C ALA A 59 -9.19 4.73 -1.55
N PHE A 60 -9.14 5.50 -2.64
CA PHE A 60 -7.94 5.67 -3.45
C PHE A 60 -7.09 6.84 -2.95
N ALA A 61 -7.72 8.01 -2.76
CA ALA A 61 -7.02 9.25 -2.43
C ALA A 61 -6.24 9.15 -1.13
N PHE A 62 -6.82 8.62 -0.04
CA PHE A 62 -6.12 8.61 1.25
C PHE A 62 -4.89 7.67 1.25
N PRO A 63 -4.99 6.40 0.80
CA PRO A 63 -3.80 5.56 0.62
C PRO A 63 -2.75 6.18 -0.31
N ILE A 64 -3.15 6.68 -1.49
CA ILE A 64 -2.22 7.21 -2.50
C ILE A 64 -1.53 8.48 -1.99
N LEU A 65 -2.27 9.39 -1.36
CA LEU A 65 -1.69 10.61 -0.78
C LEU A 65 -0.75 10.28 0.38
N SER A 66 -1.07 9.26 1.18
CA SER A 66 -0.19 8.79 2.25
C SER A 66 1.12 8.25 1.70
N LEU A 67 1.04 7.38 0.67
CA LEU A 67 2.21 6.89 -0.05
C LEU A 67 3.03 8.06 -0.61
N PHE A 68 2.38 8.97 -1.33
CA PHE A 68 3.02 10.13 -1.94
C PHE A 68 3.76 11.00 -0.94
N LEU A 69 3.13 11.34 0.18
CA LEU A 69 3.76 12.16 1.20
C LEU A 69 5.00 11.48 1.77
N SER A 70 4.92 10.17 2.05
CA SER A 70 6.07 9.43 2.56
C SER A 70 7.19 9.29 1.53
N ASP A 71 6.89 8.99 0.27
CA ASP A 71 7.89 8.87 -0.79
C ASP A 71 8.56 10.21 -1.08
N PHE A 72 7.79 11.31 -1.04
CA PHE A 72 8.34 12.65 -1.19
C PHE A 72 9.32 12.99 -0.05
N ILE A 73 8.96 12.71 1.21
CA ILE A 73 9.85 12.92 2.36
C ILE A 73 11.12 12.09 2.21
N LEU A 74 11.00 10.81 1.84
CA LEU A 74 12.15 9.92 1.65
C LEU A 74 13.05 10.37 0.48
N SER A 75 12.44 10.82 -0.62
CA SER A 75 13.11 11.35 -1.81
C SER A 75 13.96 12.58 -1.50
N ILE A 76 13.51 13.50 -0.65
CA ILE A 76 14.28 14.72 -0.33
C ILE A 76 15.28 14.54 0.83
N THR A 77 15.20 13.42 1.57
CA THR A 77 16.03 13.17 2.76
C THR A 77 17.09 12.09 2.51
N ILE A 78 16.75 10.81 2.73
CA ILE A 78 17.70 9.69 2.71
C ILE A 78 17.98 9.24 1.28
N PHE A 79 16.96 9.18 0.45
CA PHE A 79 17.06 8.67 -0.92
C PHE A 79 17.30 9.76 -1.96
N SER A 80 17.75 10.94 -1.55
CA SER A 80 18.05 12.08 -2.43
C SER A 80 19.00 11.71 -3.58
N LYS A 81 19.93 10.78 -3.36
CA LYS A 81 20.83 10.25 -4.40
C LYS A 81 20.14 9.42 -5.50
N TYR A 82 18.96 8.87 -5.22
CA TYR A 82 18.15 8.09 -6.17
C TYR A 82 17.03 8.92 -6.81
N SER A 83 16.87 10.17 -6.39
CA SER A 83 15.84 11.06 -6.90
C SER A 83 16.24 11.59 -8.27
N ASN A 84 15.39 11.35 -9.26
CA ASN A 84 15.54 11.83 -10.62
C ASN A 84 14.31 12.66 -11.01
N GLY A 85 14.42 13.98 -10.86
CA GLY A 85 13.32 14.92 -11.04
C GLY A 85 12.39 14.99 -9.83
N PHE A 86 11.18 14.46 -9.94
CA PHE A 86 10.12 14.63 -8.94
C PHE A 86 10.20 13.63 -7.77
N LEU A 87 10.45 12.35 -8.08
CA LEU A 87 10.70 11.27 -7.13
C LEU A 87 11.88 10.45 -7.67
N TYR A 88 11.80 9.13 -7.68
CA TYR A 88 12.77 8.22 -8.30
C TYR A 88 12.35 7.86 -9.73
N GLU A 89 13.28 7.38 -10.54
CA GLU A 89 12.97 6.92 -11.90
C GLU A 89 11.97 5.75 -11.88
N GLY A 90 10.96 5.80 -12.75
CA GLY A 90 9.94 4.76 -12.82
C GLY A 90 8.89 4.78 -11.71
N TRP A 91 8.86 5.81 -10.85
CA TRP A 91 7.91 5.92 -9.72
C TRP A 91 6.44 5.68 -10.10
N TYR A 92 6.04 6.06 -11.31
CA TYR A 92 4.67 5.89 -11.80
C TYR A 92 4.25 4.41 -11.88
N TRP A 93 5.16 3.47 -12.10
CA TRP A 93 4.87 2.03 -12.06
C TRP A 93 4.42 1.57 -10.68
N THR A 94 5.10 2.03 -9.62
CA THR A 94 4.71 1.78 -8.23
C THR A 94 3.32 2.32 -7.93
N TYR A 95 2.99 3.50 -8.44
CA TYR A 95 1.69 4.14 -8.18
C TYR A 95 0.55 3.45 -8.96
N ILE A 96 0.83 2.99 -10.18
CA ILE A 96 -0.12 2.16 -10.94
C ILE A 96 -0.37 0.84 -10.20
N ALA A 97 0.70 0.14 -9.77
CA ALA A 97 0.59 -1.08 -8.98
C ALA A 97 -0.24 -0.83 -7.72
N PHE A 98 0.08 0.22 -6.97
CA PHE A 98 -0.62 0.58 -5.74
C PHE A 98 -2.10 0.88 -5.96
N ALA A 99 -2.47 1.59 -7.03
CA ALA A 99 -3.86 1.83 -7.39
C ALA A 99 -4.61 0.51 -7.72
N LEU A 100 -3.98 -0.40 -8.45
CA LEU A 100 -4.54 -1.74 -8.72
C LEU A 100 -4.70 -2.54 -7.42
N MET A 101 -3.77 -2.41 -6.48
CA MET A 101 -3.86 -3.08 -5.18
C MET A 101 -5.01 -2.55 -4.33
N VAL A 102 -5.25 -1.23 -4.33
CA VAL A 102 -6.44 -0.63 -3.70
C VAL A 102 -7.72 -1.17 -4.34
N LEU A 103 -7.73 -1.32 -5.67
CA LEU A 103 -8.86 -1.91 -6.39
C LEU A 103 -9.12 -3.36 -5.96
N ILE A 104 -8.08 -4.19 -5.82
CA ILE A 104 -8.20 -5.55 -5.27
C ILE A 104 -8.81 -5.52 -3.87
N GLY A 105 -8.31 -4.67 -2.99
CA GLY A 105 -8.88 -4.51 -1.65
C GLY A 105 -10.37 -4.19 -1.71
N ARG A 106 -10.78 -3.29 -2.60
CA ARG A 106 -12.20 -2.93 -2.75
C ARG A 106 -13.07 -4.06 -3.31
N VAL A 107 -12.56 -4.83 -4.26
CA VAL A 107 -13.36 -5.87 -4.93
C VAL A 107 -13.43 -7.14 -4.07
N LEU A 108 -12.30 -7.60 -3.54
CA LEU A 108 -12.22 -8.87 -2.82
C LEU A 108 -12.55 -8.75 -1.33
N LEU A 109 -12.36 -7.57 -0.71
CA LEU A 109 -12.64 -7.34 0.71
C LEU A 109 -13.98 -6.65 0.97
N LYS A 110 -14.94 -6.79 0.04
CA LYS A 110 -16.33 -6.37 0.28
C LYS A 110 -16.90 -7.08 1.51
N ASP A 111 -16.62 -8.39 1.62
CA ASP A 111 -16.88 -9.20 2.80
C ASP A 111 -15.54 -9.65 3.40
N ILE A 112 -15.17 -9.08 4.54
CA ILE A 112 -13.88 -9.34 5.17
C ILE A 112 -13.95 -10.67 5.91
N ASN A 113 -13.26 -11.67 5.39
CA ASN A 113 -13.02 -12.96 6.03
C ASN A 113 -11.60 -13.42 5.72
N VAL A 114 -11.14 -14.49 6.39
CA VAL A 114 -9.77 -14.98 6.28
C VAL A 114 -9.42 -15.38 4.84
N VAL A 115 -10.34 -16.03 4.11
CA VAL A 115 -10.10 -16.47 2.73
C VAL A 115 -9.92 -15.27 1.81
N ASN A 116 -10.82 -14.28 1.88
CA ASN A 116 -10.74 -13.06 1.08
C ASN A 116 -9.49 -12.22 1.43
N LEU A 117 -9.08 -12.21 2.70
CA LEU A 117 -7.87 -11.52 3.14
C LEU A 117 -6.60 -12.19 2.59
N LEU A 118 -6.53 -13.52 2.63
CA LEU A 118 -5.41 -14.26 2.06
C LEU A 118 -5.36 -14.10 0.53
N ALA A 119 -6.50 -14.27 -0.15
CA ALA A 119 -6.59 -14.15 -1.60
C ALA A 119 -6.21 -12.74 -2.08
N SER A 120 -6.70 -11.70 -1.41
CA SER A 120 -6.34 -10.32 -1.72
C SER A 120 -4.87 -10.02 -1.45
N THR A 121 -4.30 -10.52 -0.35
CA THR A 121 -2.87 -10.38 -0.02
C THR A 121 -1.99 -10.98 -1.11
N LEU A 122 -2.25 -12.22 -1.52
CA LEU A 122 -1.50 -12.86 -2.61
C LEU A 122 -1.67 -12.10 -3.94
N SER A 123 -2.89 -11.65 -4.24
CA SER A 123 -3.19 -10.89 -5.45
C SER A 123 -2.41 -9.58 -5.51
N ILE A 124 -2.32 -8.84 -4.39
CA ILE A 124 -1.59 -7.57 -4.39
C ILE A 124 -0.07 -7.75 -4.45
N VAL A 125 0.46 -8.83 -3.89
CA VAL A 125 1.88 -9.19 -4.02
C VAL A 125 2.20 -9.53 -5.47
N LEU A 126 1.35 -10.31 -6.15
CA LEU A 126 1.51 -10.58 -7.59
C LEU A 126 1.41 -9.30 -8.44
N ILE A 127 0.49 -8.40 -8.12
CA ILE A 127 0.38 -7.10 -8.81
C ILE A 127 1.65 -6.27 -8.59
N HIS A 128 2.13 -6.19 -7.35
CA HIS A 128 3.35 -5.45 -7.03
C HIS A 128 4.55 -6.02 -7.79
N TRP A 129 4.75 -7.33 -7.71
CA TRP A 129 5.83 -8.04 -8.41
C TRP A 129 5.77 -7.84 -9.92
N LEU A 130 4.61 -8.03 -10.55
CA LEU A 130 4.54 -7.92 -12.00
C LEU A 130 4.65 -6.46 -12.48
N VAL A 131 3.95 -5.53 -11.83
CA VAL A 131 3.81 -4.17 -12.34
C VAL A 131 5.01 -3.29 -11.99
N THR A 132 5.58 -3.42 -10.78
CA THR A 132 6.72 -2.56 -10.41
C THR A 132 8.01 -3.00 -11.09
N ASP A 133 8.23 -4.31 -11.27
CA ASP A 133 9.40 -4.84 -11.99
C ASP A 133 9.35 -4.59 -13.50
N LEU A 134 8.19 -4.33 -14.10
CA LEU A 134 8.13 -3.80 -15.47
C LEU A 134 8.89 -2.47 -15.57
N GLY A 135 8.75 -1.60 -14.56
CA GLY A 135 9.49 -0.35 -14.48
C GLY A 135 11.00 -0.52 -14.29
N VAL A 136 11.41 -1.58 -13.60
CA VAL A 136 12.83 -1.93 -13.42
C VAL A 136 13.43 -2.56 -14.67
N TRP A 137 12.63 -3.28 -15.46
CA TRP A 137 13.08 -4.01 -16.64
C TRP A 137 13.20 -3.11 -17.89
N ILE A 138 12.23 -2.23 -18.12
CA ILE A 138 12.19 -1.37 -19.31
C ILE A 138 13.42 -0.45 -19.34
N ASN A 139 14.12 -0.40 -20.49
CA ASN A 139 15.33 0.41 -20.71
C ASN A 139 16.51 0.09 -19.78
N ASN A 140 16.44 -0.99 -19.00
CA ASN A 140 17.52 -1.38 -18.12
C ASN A 140 18.52 -2.28 -18.87
N PRO A 141 19.79 -1.84 -19.06
CA PRO A 141 20.78 -2.62 -19.80
C PRO A 141 21.19 -3.92 -19.10
N ALA A 142 20.84 -4.11 -17.82
CA ALA A 142 21.08 -5.36 -17.10
C ALA A 142 20.18 -6.52 -17.57
N TYR A 143 19.13 -6.23 -18.35
CA TYR A 143 18.17 -7.23 -18.84
C TYR A 143 17.97 -7.10 -20.35
N THR A 144 17.82 -8.24 -21.02
CA THR A 144 17.39 -8.25 -22.43
C THR A 144 16.00 -7.66 -22.55
N GLN A 145 15.74 -6.89 -23.61
CA GLN A 145 14.45 -6.24 -23.84
C GLN A 145 13.48 -7.20 -24.56
N ASP A 146 13.31 -8.39 -23.97
CA ASP A 146 12.38 -9.44 -24.38
C ASP A 146 11.73 -10.12 -23.16
N LEU A 147 10.81 -11.06 -23.40
CA LEU A 147 10.12 -11.78 -22.32
C LEU A 147 11.07 -12.59 -21.42
N ALA A 148 12.19 -13.06 -21.96
CA ALA A 148 13.19 -13.79 -21.19
C ALA A 148 13.91 -12.85 -20.20
N GLY A 149 14.22 -11.63 -20.62
CA GLY A 149 14.81 -10.61 -19.76
C GLY A 149 13.85 -10.14 -18.67
N TYR A 150 12.57 -9.96 -19.00
CA TYR A 150 11.55 -9.64 -17.99
C TYR A 150 11.40 -10.77 -16.97
N TRP A 151 11.36 -12.02 -17.42
CA TRP A 151 11.35 -13.18 -16.53
C TRP A 151 12.58 -13.21 -15.60
N ASN A 152 13.76 -12.93 -16.13
CA ASN A 152 14.98 -12.84 -15.31
C ASN A 152 14.92 -11.69 -14.28
N CYS A 153 14.28 -10.57 -14.60
CA CYS A 153 14.02 -9.48 -13.66
C CYS A 153 13.11 -9.97 -12.52
N LEU A 154 11.98 -10.61 -12.87
CA LEU A 154 11.04 -11.15 -11.89
C LEU A 154 11.70 -12.16 -10.94
N VAL A 155 12.51 -13.09 -11.47
CA VAL A 155 13.23 -14.07 -10.64
C VAL A 155 14.16 -13.40 -9.63
N LYS A 156 14.85 -12.33 -10.02
CA LYS A 156 15.73 -11.57 -9.11
C LYS A 156 14.94 -10.75 -8.07
N ALA A 157 13.69 -10.40 -8.36
CA ALA A 157 12.83 -9.66 -7.46
C ALA A 157 12.24 -10.53 -6.32
N ILE A 158 12.25 -11.86 -6.42
CA ILE A 158 11.65 -12.79 -5.44
C ILE A 158 12.00 -12.47 -3.97
N PRO A 159 13.29 -12.23 -3.59
CA PRO A 159 13.62 -11.93 -2.20
C PRO A 159 12.97 -10.64 -1.69
N PHE A 160 12.77 -9.66 -2.56
CA PHE A 160 12.12 -8.40 -2.23
C PHE A 160 10.60 -8.56 -2.09
N GLU A 161 9.99 -9.39 -2.94
CA GLU A 161 8.57 -9.70 -2.86
C GLU A 161 8.20 -10.53 -1.64
N ILE A 162 9.10 -11.40 -1.17
CA ILE A 162 8.93 -12.09 0.11
C ILE A 162 8.85 -11.07 1.25
N ARG A 163 9.76 -10.09 1.28
CA ARG A 163 9.73 -9.01 2.29
C ARG A 163 8.47 -8.14 2.17
N PHE A 164 8.02 -7.90 0.95
CA PHE A 164 6.78 -7.18 0.68
C PHE A 164 5.55 -7.93 1.20
N LEU A 165 5.50 -9.26 0.98
CA LEU A 165 4.48 -10.14 1.53
C LEU A 165 4.50 -10.14 3.06
N GLU A 166 5.67 -10.32 3.67
CA GLU A 166 5.84 -10.30 5.14
C GLU A 166 5.35 -8.98 5.73
N GLY A 167 5.80 -7.84 5.18
CA GLY A 167 5.34 -6.53 5.60
C GLY A 167 3.83 -6.38 5.46
N THR A 168 3.28 -6.78 4.31
CA THR A 168 1.83 -6.73 4.04
C THR A 168 1.03 -7.54 5.06
N VAL A 169 1.48 -8.75 5.40
CA VAL A 169 0.81 -9.62 6.38
C VAL A 169 0.90 -9.02 7.79
N ILE A 170 2.09 -8.59 8.22
CA ILE A 170 2.31 -8.06 9.57
C ILE A 170 1.53 -6.76 9.77
N TYR A 171 1.71 -5.78 8.88
CA TYR A 171 1.00 -4.51 8.97
C TYR A 171 -0.49 -4.66 8.68
N GLY A 172 -0.89 -5.62 7.84
CA GLY A 172 -2.28 -5.97 7.58
C GLY A 172 -2.96 -6.49 8.85
N ALA A 173 -2.35 -7.46 9.52
CA ALA A 173 -2.86 -7.98 10.80
C ALA A 173 -3.03 -6.87 11.84
N LEU A 174 -2.07 -5.94 11.93
CA LEU A 174 -2.16 -4.79 12.82
C LEU A 174 -3.31 -3.83 12.44
N LEU A 175 -3.40 -3.40 11.19
CA LEU A 175 -4.43 -2.44 10.74
C LEU A 175 -5.84 -3.03 10.82
N PHE A 176 -6.05 -4.21 10.21
CA PHE A 176 -7.35 -4.86 10.20
C PHE A 176 -7.74 -5.30 11.61
N GLY A 177 -6.83 -5.95 12.35
CA GLY A 177 -7.09 -6.40 13.72
C GLY A 177 -7.44 -5.24 14.66
N ALA A 178 -6.65 -4.16 14.65
CA ALA A 178 -6.93 -2.99 15.49
C ALA A 178 -8.27 -2.35 15.14
N PHE A 179 -8.61 -2.23 13.86
CA PHE A 179 -9.88 -1.62 13.46
C PHE A 179 -11.10 -2.50 13.78
N GLU A 180 -10.99 -3.82 13.61
CA GLU A 180 -12.05 -4.75 14.02
C GLU A 180 -12.31 -4.68 15.53
N ILE A 181 -11.26 -4.62 16.37
CA ILE A 181 -11.39 -4.44 17.83
C ILE A 181 -12.06 -3.09 18.15
N LEU A 182 -11.65 -2.01 17.49
CA LEU A 182 -12.26 -0.68 17.69
C LEU A 182 -13.75 -0.67 17.31
N LYS A 183 -14.16 -1.38 16.25
CA LYS A 183 -15.58 -1.49 15.86
C LYS A 183 -16.43 -2.23 16.88
N VAL A 184 -15.86 -3.19 17.60
CA VAL A 184 -16.56 -3.90 18.69
C VAL A 184 -16.78 -2.96 19.86
N LYS A 185 -15.74 -2.20 20.26
CA LYS A 185 -15.81 -1.27 21.39
C LYS A 185 -16.62 -0.01 21.11
N TYR A 186 -16.57 0.50 19.87
CA TYR A 186 -17.21 1.75 19.46
C TYR A 186 -18.14 1.50 18.26
N PRO A 187 -19.44 1.21 18.49
CA PRO A 187 -20.39 0.89 17.42
C PRO A 187 -20.57 1.99 16.37
N VAL A 188 -20.30 3.26 16.72
CA VAL A 188 -20.31 4.41 15.79
C VAL A 188 -19.34 4.25 14.61
N LEU A 189 -18.38 3.33 14.70
CA LEU A 189 -17.41 3.04 13.65
C LEU A 189 -17.92 2.01 12.63
N LYS A 190 -19.01 1.30 12.91
CA LYS A 190 -19.65 0.39 11.95
C LYS A 190 -20.22 1.19 10.78
N LEU A 191 -20.29 0.58 9.59
CA LEU A 191 -21.02 1.21 8.49
C LEU A 191 -22.48 1.26 8.94
N GLN A 192 -23.04 2.45 9.08
CA GLN A 192 -24.47 2.60 9.21
C GLN A 192 -25.08 2.10 7.90
N THR A 193 -25.67 0.90 7.93
CA THR A 193 -26.65 0.50 6.94
C THR A 193 -27.77 1.52 7.09
N GLN A 194 -27.89 2.46 6.15
CA GLN A 194 -29.12 3.23 6.03
C GLN A 194 -30.21 2.19 5.81
N GLY A 195 -31.11 2.05 6.78
CA GLY A 195 -32.32 1.27 6.58
C GLY A 195 -32.98 1.74 5.29
N LEU A 196 -33.38 0.76 4.48
CA LEU A 196 -34.20 0.95 3.29
C LEU A 196 -35.41 1.84 3.61
#